data_AF-A0A2V8T524-F1
#
_entry.id   AF-A0A2V8T524-F1
#
_cell.length_a   1.000
_cell.length_b   1.000
_cell.length_c   1.000
_cell.angle_alpha   90.00
_cell.angle_beta   90.00
_cell.angle_gamma   90.00
#
_symmetry.space_group_name_H-M   'P 1'
#
loop_
_entity.id
_entity.type
_entity.pdbx_description
1 polymer ?
#
loop_
_entity_poly.entity_id
_entity_poly.type
_entity_poly.pdbx_seq_one_letter_code
_entity_poly.pdbx_strand_id
1 'polypeptide(L)'
;MEEGMAQSAGVAPLEKLVHDAGSLIGYEAKITRVKWEISYGHVGEGYGVLSPEAADAIRTVARSDGVFLDPVYTGKAMAGLIDMVRTGRFDSHSKVLFLHTGGVPAIFAYPEILALPKKAKLTPAPDASPRR
;
A
#
# COMPACT_ATOMS: atom_id res chain seq x y z
N MET A 1 -27.35 9.43 9.32
CA MET A 1 -26.31 8.38 9.36
C MET A 1 -25.09 9.01 10.01
N GLU A 2 -24.76 8.52 11.19
CA GLU A 2 -23.87 9.15 12.16
C GLU A 2 -22.44 8.63 11.92
N GLU A 3 -21.57 9.44 11.30
CA GLU A 3 -20.16 9.10 11.12
C GLU A 3 -19.43 9.26 12.46
N GLY A 4 -19.27 8.14 13.18
CA GLY A 4 -18.59 8.10 14.47
C GLY A 4 -17.10 8.46 14.36
N MET A 5 -16.69 9.50 15.08
CA MET A 5 -15.30 9.76 15.41
C MET A 5 -14.82 8.66 16.37
N ALA A 6 -14.04 7.71 15.87
CA ALA A 6 -13.32 6.79 16.75
C ALA A 6 -12.21 7.57 17.49
N GLN A 7 -12.49 8.06 18.70
CA GLN A 7 -11.43 8.46 19.63
C GLN A 7 -10.75 7.19 20.15
N SER A 8 -9.59 6.85 19.61
CA SER A 8 -8.77 5.75 20.13
C SER A 8 -8.08 6.19 21.43
N ALA A 9 -8.21 5.36 22.46
CA ALA A 9 -7.67 5.61 23.79
C ALA A 9 -6.15 5.77 23.76
N GLY A 10 -5.64 6.92 24.24
CA GLY A 10 -4.22 7.15 24.55
C GLY A 10 -3.36 7.75 23.44
N VAL A 11 -3.89 7.99 22.24
CA VAL A 11 -3.17 8.66 21.15
C VAL A 11 -3.54 10.14 21.15
N ALA A 12 -2.54 11.02 21.02
CA ALA A 12 -2.79 12.46 20.89
C ALA A 12 -3.71 12.71 19.67
N PRO A 13 -4.60 13.73 19.72
CA PRO A 13 -5.40 14.11 18.55
C PRO A 13 -4.52 14.29 17.31
N LEU A 14 -4.97 13.81 16.15
CA LEU A 14 -4.18 13.81 14.92
C LEU A 14 -3.73 15.22 14.53
N GLU A 15 -4.56 16.22 14.81
CA GLU A 15 -4.26 17.64 14.62
C GLU A 15 -3.02 18.07 15.41
N LYS A 16 -2.89 17.59 16.66
CA LYS A 16 -1.71 17.86 17.49
C LYS A 16 -0.47 17.20 16.90
N LEU A 17 -0.57 15.93 16.49
CA LEU A 17 0.57 15.21 15.88
C LEU A 17 1.05 15.90 14.59
N VAL A 18 0.12 16.36 13.76
CA VAL A 18 0.42 17.11 12.54
C VAL A 18 1.11 18.44 12.86
N HIS A 19 0.60 19.19 13.84
CA HIS A 19 1.22 20.44 14.27
C HIS A 19 2.63 20.24 14.83
N ASP A 20 2.80 19.23 15.69
CA ASP A 20 4.09 18.90 16.31
C ASP A 20 5.10 18.48 15.23
N ALA A 21 4.71 17.61 14.29
CA ALA A 21 5.55 17.18 13.18
C ALA A 21 5.92 18.34 12.24
N GLY A 22 4.96 19.23 11.94
CA GLY A 22 5.21 20.44 11.16
C GLY A 22 6.22 21.36 11.84
N SER A 23 6.08 21.57 13.15
CA SER A 23 7.00 22.40 13.94
C SER A 23 8.45 21.90 13.88
N LEU A 24 8.66 20.57 13.88
CA LEU A 24 9.99 19.97 13.76
C LEU A 24 10.68 20.27 12.44
N ILE A 25 9.92 20.53 11.37
CA ILE A 25 10.46 20.83 10.03
C ILE A 25 10.31 22.30 9.64
N GLY A 26 9.94 23.18 10.58
CA GLY A 26 9.71 24.60 10.31
C GLY A 26 8.50 24.87 9.43
N TYR A 27 7.52 23.96 9.41
CA TYR A 27 6.29 24.07 8.64
C TYR A 27 5.08 24.28 9.54
N GLU A 28 4.41 25.41 9.39
CA GLU A 28 3.15 25.70 10.10
C GLU A 28 1.98 24.99 9.39
N ALA A 29 1.63 23.80 9.87
CA ALA A 29 0.53 23.04 9.30
C ALA A 29 -0.83 23.67 9.63
N LYS A 30 -1.47 24.28 8.63
CA LYS A 30 -2.81 24.90 8.75
C LYS A 30 -3.92 23.88 8.58
N ILE A 31 -3.96 22.86 9.45
CA ILE A 31 -4.96 21.80 9.42
C ILE A 31 -5.91 21.98 10.60
N THR A 32 -7.17 22.30 10.31
CA THR A 32 -8.21 22.56 11.33
C THR A 32 -9.09 21.35 11.62
N ARG A 33 -9.17 20.40 10.68
CA ARG A 33 -9.90 19.14 10.83
C ARG A 33 -9.36 18.11 9.86
N VAL A 34 -9.07 16.91 10.35
CA VAL A 34 -8.69 15.78 9.49
C VAL A 34 -9.81 14.75 9.51
N LYS A 35 -10.40 14.46 8.34
CA LYS A 35 -11.17 13.22 8.16
C LYS A 35 -10.15 12.11 7.89
N TRP A 36 -10.14 11.09 8.73
CA TRP A 36 -9.30 9.93 8.58
C TRP A 36 -10.14 8.66 8.69
N GLU A 37 -9.65 7.61 8.06
CA GLU A 37 -10.27 6.29 8.06
C GLU A 37 -9.14 5.26 8.20
N ILE A 38 -9.34 4.27 9.07
CA ILE A 38 -8.43 3.12 9.19
C ILE A 38 -9.19 1.89 8.72
N SER A 39 -8.67 1.23 7.69
CA SER A 39 -9.19 -0.05 7.23
C SER A 39 -8.37 -1.19 7.80
N TYR A 40 -9.03 -2.11 8.50
CA TYR A 40 -8.43 -3.32 9.05
C TYR A 40 -8.66 -4.55 8.16
N GLY A 41 -9.38 -4.43 7.04
CA GLY A 41 -9.80 -5.60 6.24
C GLY A 41 -8.66 -6.39 5.57
N HIS A 42 -7.44 -5.84 5.55
CA HIS A 42 -6.32 -6.34 4.75
C HIS A 42 -5.07 -6.65 5.60
N VAL A 43 -5.21 -6.78 6.92
CA VAL A 43 -4.09 -7.17 7.79
C VAL A 43 -3.72 -8.66 7.67
N GLY A 44 -4.63 -9.50 7.15
CA GLY A 44 -4.47 -10.95 7.10
C GLY A 44 -4.43 -11.59 8.49
N GLU A 45 -3.64 -12.65 8.66
CA GLU A 45 -3.51 -13.38 9.92
C GLU A 45 -2.74 -12.61 11.02
N GLY A 46 -2.16 -11.46 10.68
CA GLY A 46 -1.50 -10.59 11.66
C GLY A 46 -0.21 -9.96 11.15
N TYR A 47 0.51 -9.33 12.08
CA TYR A 47 1.76 -8.62 11.79
C TYR A 47 2.86 -9.59 11.33
N GLY A 48 3.58 -9.20 10.28
CA GLY A 48 4.68 -9.99 9.72
C GLY A 48 4.25 -11.24 8.92
N VAL A 49 2.97 -11.65 8.98
CA VAL A 49 2.47 -12.78 8.19
C VAL A 49 2.06 -12.30 6.82
N LEU A 50 2.65 -12.88 5.76
CA LEU A 50 2.30 -12.58 4.37
C LEU A 50 0.90 -13.15 4.07
N SER A 51 0.00 -12.29 3.59
CA SER A 51 -1.32 -12.74 3.11
C SER A 51 -1.28 -13.04 1.60
N PRO A 52 -2.17 -13.91 1.08
CA PRO A 52 -2.29 -14.18 -0.36
C PRO A 52 -2.54 -12.90 -1.18
N GLU A 53 -3.40 -12.02 -0.68
CA GLU A 53 -3.76 -10.77 -1.35
C GLU A 53 -2.57 -9.81 -1.43
N ALA A 54 -1.78 -9.72 -0.35
CA ALA A 54 -0.55 -8.94 -0.33
C ALA A 54 0.49 -9.52 -1.31
N ALA A 55 0.64 -10.86 -1.36
CA ALA A 55 1.52 -11.52 -2.30
C ALA A 55 1.13 -11.23 -3.76
N ASP A 56 -0.16 -11.25 -4.07
CA ASP A 56 -0.67 -10.94 -5.40
C ASP A 56 -0.50 -9.45 -5.74
N ALA A 57 -0.77 -8.54 -4.81
CA ALA A 57 -0.53 -7.11 -4.99
C ALA A 57 0.94 -6.81 -5.29
N ILE A 58 1.88 -7.41 -4.54
CA ILE A 58 3.32 -7.27 -4.78
C ILE A 58 3.67 -7.73 -6.19
N ARG A 59 3.20 -8.91 -6.61
CA ARG A 59 3.49 -9.44 -7.95
C ARG A 59 2.86 -8.61 -9.06
N THR A 60 1.64 -8.11 -8.87
CA THR A 60 0.96 -7.25 -9.83
C THR A 60 1.76 -5.98 -10.07
N VAL A 61 2.05 -5.22 -9.00
CA VAL A 61 2.74 -3.93 -9.10
C VAL A 61 4.18 -4.08 -9.61
N ALA A 62 4.89 -5.13 -9.20
CA ALA A 62 6.22 -5.42 -9.73
C ALA A 62 6.19 -5.71 -11.23
N ARG A 63 5.15 -6.38 -11.74
CA ARG A 63 5.02 -6.74 -13.15
C ARG A 63 4.48 -5.61 -14.03
N SER A 64 3.57 -4.78 -13.52
CA SER A 64 2.98 -3.68 -14.28
C SER A 64 3.86 -2.45 -14.32
N ASP A 65 4.46 -2.08 -13.17
CA ASP A 65 5.10 -0.78 -12.98
C ASP A 65 6.59 -0.88 -12.64
N GLY A 66 7.11 -2.08 -12.38
CA GLY A 66 8.50 -2.28 -11.95
C GLY A 66 8.78 -1.79 -10.52
N VAL A 67 7.74 -1.56 -9.72
CA VAL A 67 7.84 -1.10 -8.33
C VAL A 67 7.73 -2.29 -7.38
N PHE A 68 8.68 -2.41 -6.45
CA PHE A 68 8.70 -3.48 -5.46
C PHE A 68 8.04 -3.04 -4.16
N LEU A 69 7.07 -3.81 -3.70
CA LEU A 69 6.40 -3.63 -2.41
C LEU A 69 6.85 -4.70 -1.42
N ASP A 70 6.85 -4.37 -0.14
CA ASP A 70 7.23 -5.29 0.94
C ASP A 70 6.06 -6.16 1.43
N PRO A 71 6.32 -7.36 1.98
CA PRO A 71 5.28 -8.27 2.45
C PRO A 71 4.56 -7.85 3.73
N VAL A 72 5.16 -6.96 4.53
CA VAL A 72 4.65 -6.64 5.87
C VAL A 72 3.72 -5.44 5.82
N TYR A 73 4.06 -4.40 5.05
CA TYR A 73 3.33 -3.13 5.06
C TYR A 73 2.71 -2.77 3.70
N THR A 74 3.55 -2.40 2.74
CA THR A 74 3.15 -1.78 1.48
C THR A 74 2.43 -2.76 0.55
N GLY A 75 2.75 -4.06 0.61
CA GLY A 75 1.98 -5.11 -0.06
C GLY A 75 0.55 -5.21 0.46
N LYS A 76 0.34 -5.15 1.78
CA LYS A 76 -1.00 -5.17 2.39
C LYS A 76 -1.78 -3.89 2.11
N ALA A 77 -1.12 -2.73 2.21
CA ALA A 77 -1.73 -1.45 1.88
C ALA A 77 -2.14 -1.39 0.41
N MET A 78 -1.31 -1.89 -0.51
CA MET A 78 -1.64 -1.96 -1.93
C MET A 78 -2.76 -2.96 -2.22
N ALA A 79 -2.78 -4.12 -1.55
CA ALA A 79 -3.90 -5.06 -1.66
C ALA A 79 -5.22 -4.36 -1.30
N GLY A 80 -5.24 -3.60 -0.20
CA GLY A 80 -6.38 -2.76 0.19
C GLY A 80 -6.77 -1.72 -0.85
N LEU A 81 -5.78 -1.03 -1.44
CA LEU A 81 -6.05 -0.06 -2.49
C LEU A 81 -6.67 -0.71 -3.74
N ILE A 82 -6.12 -1.85 -4.18
CA ILE A 82 -6.63 -2.61 -5.33
C ILE A 82 -8.06 -3.07 -5.08
N ASP A 83 -8.36 -3.60 -3.89
CA ASP A 83 -9.71 -4.01 -3.51
C ASP A 83 -10.70 -2.83 -3.51
N MET A 84 -10.31 -1.69 -2.92
CA MET A 84 -11.13 -0.48 -2.94
C MET A 84 -11.42 0.02 -4.36
N VAL A 85 -10.45 -0.04 -5.26
CA VAL A 85 -10.67 0.30 -6.68
C VAL A 85 -11.66 -0.68 -7.32
N ARG A 86 -11.48 -2.00 -7.11
CA ARG A 86 -12.33 -3.05 -7.70
C ARG A 86 -13.77 -3.01 -7.20
N THR A 87 -13.96 -2.61 -5.94
CA THR A 87 -15.29 -2.50 -5.30
C THR A 87 -15.96 -1.15 -5.57
N GLY A 88 -15.34 -0.27 -6.35
CA GLY A 88 -15.93 1.01 -6.75
C GLY A 88 -15.89 2.08 -5.65
N ARG A 89 -14.97 1.99 -4.68
CA ARG A 89 -14.76 3.03 -3.65
C ARG A 89 -14.38 4.37 -4.25
N PHE A 90 -13.68 4.35 -5.38
CA PHE A 90 -13.25 5.53 -6.13
C PHE A 90 -13.95 5.56 -7.48
N ASP A 91 -14.41 6.74 -7.90
CA ASP A 91 -14.97 6.92 -9.24
C ASP A 91 -13.86 6.94 -10.32
N SER A 92 -14.25 6.89 -11.59
CA SER A 92 -13.30 6.87 -12.72
C SER A 92 -12.50 8.17 -12.91
N HIS A 93 -12.85 9.24 -12.21
CA HIS A 93 -12.18 10.54 -12.28
C HIS A 93 -11.28 10.81 -11.07
N SER A 94 -11.32 9.93 -10.07
CA SER A 94 -10.56 10.04 -8.84
C SER A 94 -9.06 9.92 -9.11
N LYS A 95 -8.28 10.81 -8.50
CA LYS A 95 -6.81 10.72 -8.46
C LYS A 95 -6.39 10.24 -7.08
N VAL A 96 -5.84 9.05 -7.00
CA VAL A 96 -5.40 8.44 -5.74
C VAL A 96 -3.88 8.47 -5.68
N LEU A 97 -3.35 9.03 -4.59
CA LEU A 97 -1.91 9.00 -4.28
C LEU A 97 -1.64 7.85 -3.31
N PHE A 98 -0.87 6.86 -3.76
CA PHE A 98 -0.34 5.81 -2.88
C PHE A 98 1.01 6.25 -2.31
N LEU A 99 1.13 6.30 -0.99
CA LEU A 99 2.40 6.60 -0.33
C LEU A 99 3.20 5.30 -0.11
N HIS A 100 4.17 5.06 -0.98
CA HIS A 100 5.08 3.92 -0.85
C HIS A 100 6.14 4.19 0.23
N THR A 101 5.95 3.62 1.42
CA THR A 101 6.80 3.85 2.60
C THR A 101 8.09 3.02 2.65
N GLY A 102 8.46 2.33 1.57
CA GLY A 102 9.64 1.48 1.49
C GLY A 102 9.40 0.03 1.96
N GLY A 103 10.36 -0.53 2.71
CA GLY A 103 10.30 -1.91 3.23
C GLY A 103 10.90 -2.98 2.31
N VAL A 104 11.29 -2.64 1.08
CA VAL A 104 11.76 -3.56 0.03
C VAL A 104 12.78 -4.62 0.49
N PRO A 105 13.78 -4.32 1.35
CA PRO A 105 14.72 -5.36 1.82
C PRO A 105 14.04 -6.56 2.49
N ALA A 106 12.85 -6.39 3.06
CA ALA A 106 12.10 -7.50 3.67
C ALA A 106 11.74 -8.59 2.66
N ILE A 107 11.63 -8.29 1.35
CA ILE A 107 11.33 -9.30 0.32
C ILE A 107 12.30 -10.48 0.37
N PHE A 108 13.57 -10.24 0.68
CA PHE A 108 14.59 -11.30 0.74
C PHE A 108 14.41 -12.26 1.92
N ALA A 109 13.61 -11.90 2.92
CA ALA A 109 13.25 -12.78 4.03
C ALA A 109 12.01 -13.66 3.74
N TYR A 110 11.31 -13.42 2.61
CA TYR A 110 10.06 -14.08 2.24
C TYR A 110 10.23 -14.77 0.86
N PRO A 111 10.86 -15.95 0.83
CA PRO A 111 11.19 -16.64 -0.42
C PRO A 111 9.97 -16.95 -1.30
N GLU A 112 8.78 -17.08 -0.72
CA GLU A 112 7.50 -17.30 -1.41
C GLU A 112 7.07 -16.14 -2.34
N ILE A 113 7.62 -14.94 -2.14
CA ILE A 113 7.41 -13.79 -3.04
C ILE A 113 8.29 -13.94 -4.28
N LEU A 114 9.55 -14.32 -4.06
CA LEU A 114 10.57 -14.45 -5.11
C LEU A 114 10.52 -15.78 -5.84
N ALA A 115 9.80 -16.77 -5.30
CA ALA A 115 9.70 -18.10 -5.87
C ALA A 115 9.17 -18.02 -7.30
N LEU A 116 10.07 -18.29 -8.26
CA LEU A 116 9.67 -18.52 -9.64
C LEU A 116 8.77 -19.76 -9.68
N PRO A 117 7.69 -19.76 -10.48
CA PRO A 117 6.89 -20.95 -10.63
C PRO A 117 7.79 -22.11 -11.06
N LYS A 118 7.65 -23.28 -10.42
CA LYS A 118 8.53 -24.46 -10.59
C LYS A 118 8.65 -24.98 -12.04
N LYS A 119 7.96 -24.37 -13.01
CA LYS A 119 8.09 -24.56 -14.47
C LYS A 119 7.74 -23.29 -15.27
N ALA A 120 8.29 -22.11 -14.98
CA ALA A 120 8.28 -21.05 -16.00
C ALA A 120 9.23 -21.46 -17.13
N LYS A 121 8.68 -21.90 -18.27
CA LYS A 121 9.40 -21.74 -19.53
C LYS A 121 9.68 -20.24 -19.65
N LEU A 122 10.94 -19.85 -19.64
CA LEU A 122 11.32 -18.49 -19.97
C LEU A 122 10.89 -18.26 -21.42
N THR A 123 9.71 -17.70 -21.64
CA THR A 123 9.35 -17.20 -22.96
C THR A 123 10.34 -16.09 -23.27
N PRO A 124 11.02 -16.10 -24.43
CA PRO A 124 11.89 -15.00 -24.82
C PRO A 124 11.12 -13.68 -24.68
N ALA A 125 11.84 -12.61 -24.31
CA ALA A 125 11.28 -11.28 -24.34
C ALA A 125 10.60 -11.06 -25.71
N PRO A 126 9.42 -10.41 -25.76
CA PRO A 126 8.82 -10.06 -27.03
C PRO A 126 9.87 -9.31 -27.86
N ASP A 127 9.99 -9.70 -29.13
CA ASP A 127 10.93 -9.13 -30.08
C ASP A 127 10.95 -7.60 -29.96
N ALA A 128 12.11 -7.07 -29.60
CA ALA A 128 12.37 -5.63 -29.48
C ALA A 128 12.62 -4.98 -30.84
N SER A 129 12.21 -5.63 -31.93
CA SER A 129 12.19 -5.00 -33.24
C SER A 129 11.33 -3.73 -33.20
N PRO A 130 11.84 -2.61 -33.75
CA PRO A 130 11.08 -1.39 -33.79
C PRO A 130 9.79 -1.66 -34.58
N ARG A 131 8.64 -1.42 -33.94
CA ARG A 131 7.37 -1.37 -34.65
C ARG A 131 7.51 -0.25 -35.69
N ARG A 132 7.55 -0.63 -36.97
CA ARG A 132 7.53 0.31 -38.10
C ARG A 132 6.18 0.99 -38.19
#